data_AF-A0A1V0UR67-F1
#
_entry.id   AF-A0A1V0UR67-F1
#
_cell.length_a   1.000
_cell.length_b   1.000
_cell.length_c   1.000
_cell.angle_alpha   90.00
_cell.angle_beta   90.00
_cell.angle_gamma   90.00
#
_symmetry.space_group_name_H-M   'P 1'
#
loop_
_entity.id
_entity.type
_entity.pdbx_description
1 polymer ?
#
loop_
_entity_poly.entity_id
_entity_poly.type
_entity_poly.pdbx_seq_one_letter_code
_entity_poly.pdbx_strand_id
1 'polypeptide(L)'
;MPVKMFFIFFGVIKMADLSERLQYLKETRYLLQRDIASHTGISLRAYRYYESGQRRPDTDTLIKLCNYFDVSADYLLGLSDNPKRN
;
A
#
# COMPACT_ATOMS: atom_id res chain seq x y z
N MET A 1 18.30 -0.64 14.55
CA MET A 1 18.40 0.04 13.24
C MET A 1 17.45 1.23 13.29
N PRO A 2 17.92 2.46 13.07
CA PRO A 2 17.13 3.65 13.39
C PRO A 2 15.91 3.71 12.48
N VAL A 3 14.76 3.63 13.14
CA VAL A 3 13.42 3.86 12.61
C VAL A 3 13.45 5.21 11.92
N LYS A 4 13.11 5.26 10.62
CA LYS A 4 12.88 6.51 9.89
C LYS A 4 11.68 7.22 10.49
N MET A 5 11.95 7.89 11.61
CA MET A 5 11.11 8.85 12.29
C MET A 5 11.13 10.14 11.48
N PHE A 6 10.50 10.12 10.30
CA PHE A 6 10.41 11.31 9.43
C PHE A 6 9.06 11.53 8.75
N PHE A 7 8.01 10.77 9.09
CA PHE A 7 6.66 11.05 8.60
C PHE A 7 5.64 10.98 9.73
N ILE A 8 5.86 11.78 10.78
CA ILE A 8 4.80 12.18 11.70
C ILE A 8 4.71 13.69 11.59
N PHE A 9 3.98 14.18 10.58
CA PHE A 9 3.30 15.48 10.58
C PHE A 9 2.64 15.63 9.22
N PHE A 10 1.38 15.21 9.11
CA PHE A 10 0.38 15.98 8.38
C PHE A 10 -0.99 15.43 8.73
N GLY A 11 -1.73 16.21 9.53
CA GLY A 11 -3.11 15.92 9.86
C GLY A 11 -3.95 15.86 8.59
N VAL A 12 -4.86 14.88 8.53
CA VAL A 12 -6.01 14.85 7.62
C VAL A 12 -5.64 15.11 6.15
N ILE A 13 -4.58 14.47 5.63
CA ILE A 13 -4.40 14.42 4.18
C ILE A 13 -5.32 13.33 3.63
N LYS A 14 -6.22 13.74 2.74
CA LYS A 14 -6.98 12.83 1.89
C LYS A 14 -5.97 12.03 1.06
N MET A 15 -5.76 10.77 1.41
CA MET A 15 -4.79 9.90 0.75
C MET A 15 -5.30 9.57 -0.66
N ALA A 16 -4.77 10.27 -1.65
CA ALA A 16 -5.28 10.23 -3.01
C ALA A 16 -4.50 9.25 -3.91
N ASP A 17 -3.27 8.89 -3.53
CA ASP A 17 -2.42 8.01 -4.35
C ASP A 17 -2.24 6.61 -3.75
N LEU A 18 -2.15 5.62 -4.64
CA LEU A 18 -1.95 4.21 -4.29
C LEU A 18 -0.69 3.99 -3.45
N SER A 19 0.39 4.71 -3.75
CA SER A 19 1.65 4.58 -3.01
C SER A 19 1.47 4.96 -1.53
N GLU A 20 0.75 6.05 -1.25
CA GLU A 20 0.42 6.50 0.10
C GLU A 20 -0.43 5.44 0.83
N ARG A 21 -1.47 4.91 0.16
CA ARG A 21 -2.34 3.86 0.73
C ARG A 21 -1.56 2.60 1.08
N LEU A 22 -0.61 2.18 0.24
CA LEU A 22 0.25 1.04 0.52
C LEU A 22 1.17 1.29 1.72
N GLN A 23 1.78 2.48 1.82
CA GLN A 23 2.62 2.85 2.96
C GLN A 23 1.81 2.81 4.26
N TYR A 24 0.64 3.44 4.27
CA TYR A 24 -0.26 3.47 5.42
C TYR A 24 -0.71 2.09 5.84
N LEU A 25 -1.18 1.24 4.92
CA LEU A 25 -1.63 -0.11 5.25
C LEU A 25 -0.50 -0.98 5.81
N LYS A 26 0.72 -0.85 5.26
CA LYS A 26 1.89 -1.55 5.78
C LYS A 26 2.24 -1.08 7.19
N GLU A 27 2.26 0.24 7.42
CA GLU A 27 2.66 0.82 8.72
C GLU A 27 1.62 0.56 9.81
N THR A 28 0.34 0.76 9.53
CA THR A 28 -0.76 0.53 10.49
C THR A 28 -0.92 -0.94 10.87
N ARG A 29 -0.48 -1.86 10.02
CA ARG A 29 -0.51 -3.30 10.28
C ARG A 29 0.86 -3.87 10.70
N TYR A 30 1.86 -3.01 10.93
CA TYR A 30 3.21 -3.39 11.36
C TYR A 30 3.88 -4.44 10.46
N LEU A 31 3.65 -4.34 9.14
CA LEU A 31 4.14 -5.31 8.15
C LEU A 31 5.52 -4.91 7.61
N LEU A 32 6.31 -5.91 7.19
CA LEU A 32 7.54 -5.67 6.45
C LEU A 32 7.29 -5.84 4.94
N GLN A 33 7.93 -5.01 4.12
CA GLN A 33 7.84 -5.08 2.66
C GLN A 33 8.17 -6.48 2.10
N ARG A 34 9.14 -7.18 2.72
CA ARG A 34 9.54 -8.53 2.34
C ARG A 34 8.44 -9.56 2.59
N ASP A 35 7.66 -9.38 3.65
CA ASP A 35 6.59 -10.32 4.02
C ASP A 35 5.41 -10.13 3.05
N ILE A 36 5.07 -8.88 2.73
CA ILE A 36 4.04 -8.55 1.74
C ILE A 36 4.41 -9.13 0.38
N ALA A 37 5.66 -8.91 -0.07
CA ALA A 37 6.19 -9.47 -1.30
C ALA A 37 6.07 -11.00 -1.35
N SER A 38 6.48 -11.68 -0.26
CA SER A 38 6.41 -13.14 -0.14
C SER A 38 4.97 -13.67 -0.24
N HIS A 39 4.03 -13.08 0.52
CA HIS A 39 2.63 -13.55 0.56
C HIS A 39 1.87 -13.26 -0.74
N THR A 40 2.17 -12.15 -1.40
CA THR A 40 1.51 -11.77 -2.67
C THR A 40 2.13 -12.41 -3.90
N GLY A 41 3.34 -12.98 -3.77
CA GLY A 41 4.15 -13.42 -4.91
C GLY A 41 4.66 -12.26 -5.78
N ILE A 42 4.63 -11.03 -5.28
CA ILE A 42 5.21 -9.85 -5.95
C ILE A 42 6.69 -9.79 -5.60
N SER A 43 7.57 -9.53 -6.56
CA SER A 43 8.98 -9.31 -6.22
C SER A 43 9.15 -8.12 -5.25
N LEU A 44 10.02 -8.25 -4.25
CA LEU A 44 10.29 -7.16 -3.28
C LEU A 44 10.64 -5.84 -3.97
N ARG A 45 11.39 -5.91 -5.09
CA ARG A 45 11.75 -4.73 -5.89
C ARG A 45 10.51 -4.07 -6.50
N ALA A 46 9.60 -4.85 -7.10
CA ALA A 46 8.38 -4.31 -7.67
C ALA A 46 7.49 -3.68 -6.59
N TYR A 47 7.30 -4.37 -5.45
CA TYR A 47 6.54 -3.83 -4.32
C TYR A 47 7.10 -2.48 -3.84
N ARG A 48 8.43 -2.36 -3.71
CA ARG A 48 9.09 -1.09 -3.36
C ARG A 48 8.86 0.02 -4.38
N TYR A 49 8.77 -0.30 -5.67
CA TYR A 49 8.43 0.70 -6.70
C TYR A 49 6.98 1.15 -6.63
N TYR A 50 6.06 0.28 -6.23
CA TYR A 50 4.66 0.65 -6.00
C TYR A 50 4.53 1.53 -4.75
N GLU A 51 5.16 1.13 -3.64
CA GLU A 51 5.13 1.87 -2.39
C GLU A 51 5.80 3.25 -2.49
N SER A 52 6.82 3.41 -3.35
CA SER A 52 7.47 4.71 -3.60
C SER A 52 6.83 5.54 -4.72
N GLY A 53 5.79 5.04 -5.38
CA GLY A 53 5.11 5.72 -6.49
C GLY A 53 5.91 5.74 -7.81
N GLN A 54 7.06 5.07 -7.89
CA GLN A 54 7.89 5.00 -9.10
C GLN A 54 7.26 4.19 -10.22
N ARG A 55 6.38 3.25 -9.88
CA ARG A 55 5.67 2.40 -10.84
C ARG A 55 4.24 2.17 -10.36
N ARG A 56 3.31 1.97 -11.30
CA ARG A 56 1.96 1.47 -10.98
C ARG A 56 1.88 -0.05 -11.14
N PRO A 57 1.15 -0.76 -10.25
CA PRO A 57 0.86 -2.17 -10.43
C PRO A 57 -0.04 -2.37 -11.66
N ASP A 58 0.11 -3.52 -12.31
CA ASP A 58 -0.90 -3.99 -13.27
C ASP A 58 -2.15 -4.50 -12.53
N THR A 59 -3.18 -4.88 -13.28
CA THR A 59 -4.45 -5.34 -12.74
C THR A 59 -4.30 -6.57 -11.84
N ASP A 60 -3.50 -7.56 -12.24
CA ASP A 60 -3.29 -8.79 -11.47
C ASP A 60 -2.57 -8.50 -10.15
N THR A 61 -1.57 -7.63 -10.18
CA THR A 61 -0.86 -7.15 -9.00
C THR A 61 -1.78 -6.34 -8.09
N LEU A 62 -2.64 -5.49 -8.65
CA LEU A 62 -3.62 -4.73 -7.88
C LEU A 62 -4.60 -5.67 -7.16
N ILE A 63 -5.10 -6.71 -7.83
CA ILE A 63 -5.98 -7.72 -7.22
C ILE A 63 -5.27 -8.43 -6.08
N LYS A 64 -4.00 -8.83 -6.26
CA LYS A 64 -3.19 -9.45 -5.20
C LYS A 64 -3.05 -8.55 -3.98
N LEU A 65 -2.78 -7.25 -4.18
CA LEU A 65 -2.67 -6.27 -3.11
C LEU A 65 -4.02 -6.05 -2.42
N CYS A 66 -5.12 -5.93 -3.17
CA CYS A 66 -6.47 -5.82 -2.62
C CYS A 66 -6.80 -7.02 -1.74
N ASN A 67 -6.45 -8.25 -2.17
CA ASN A 67 -6.71 -9.48 -1.41
C ASN A 67 -5.83 -9.56 -0.16
N TYR A 68 -4.55 -9.26 -0.29
CA TYR A 68 -3.62 -9.29 0.84
C TYR A 68 -4.01 -8.30 1.95
N PHE A 69 -4.39 -7.08 1.57
CA PHE A 69 -4.81 -6.07 2.54
C PHE A 69 -6.28 -6.15 2.91
N ASP A 70 -7.07 -7.04 2.29
CA ASP A 70 -8.53 -7.11 2.47
C ASP A 70 -9.21 -5.73 2.34
N VAL A 71 -8.95 -5.07 1.21
CA VAL A 71 -9.55 -3.77 0.88
C VAL A 71 -10.10 -3.79 -0.55
N SER A 72 -10.92 -2.78 -0.88
CA SER A 72 -11.39 -2.55 -2.25
C SER A 72 -10.33 -1.92 -3.15
N ALA A 73 -10.46 -2.12 -4.46
CA ALA A 73 -9.64 -1.43 -5.45
C ALA A 73 -9.90 0.08 -5.41
N ASP A 74 -11.15 0.51 -5.22
CA ASP A 74 -11.51 1.93 -5.08
C ASP A 74 -10.74 2.61 -3.96
N TYR A 75 -10.54 1.92 -2.83
CA TYR A 75 -9.73 2.43 -1.73
C TYR A 75 -8.25 2.55 -2.11
N LEU A 76 -7.66 1.49 -2.67
CA LEU A 76 -6.25 1.53 -3.07
C LEU A 76 -5.98 2.54 -4.19
N LEU A 77 -6.96 2.80 -5.06
CA LEU A 77 -6.85 3.76 -6.16
C LEU A 77 -7.24 5.19 -5.77
N GLY A 78 -7.62 5.43 -4.51
CA GLY A 78 -8.01 6.76 -4.03
C GLY A 78 -9.37 7.25 -4.52
N LEU A 79 -10.19 6.35 -5.08
CA LEU A 79 -11.56 6.64 -5.52
C LEU A 79 -12.56 6.65 -4.35
N SER A 80 -12.20 6.02 -3.23
CA SER A 80 -13.01 5.97 -2.01
C SER A 80 -12.12 6.01 -0.75
N ASP A 81 -12.60 6.67 0.31
CA ASP A 81 -11.98 6.60 1.63
C ASP A 81 -12.46 5.37 2.44
N ASN A 82 -13.47 4.64 1.95
CA ASN A 82 -13.96 3.43 2.58
C ASN A 82 -13.15 2.21 2.11
N PRO A 83 -12.39 1.53 2.99
CA PRO A 83 -11.61 0.36 2.62
C PRO A 83 -12.46 -0.88 2.34
N LYS A 84 -13.73 -0.90 2.76
CA LYS A 84 -14.58 -2.08 2.62
C LYS A 84 -14.78 -2.46 1.15
N ARG A 85 -14.78 -3.78 0.92
CA ARG A 85 -15.27 -4.39 -0.31
C ARG A 85 -16.80 -4.27 -0.33
N ASN A 86 -17.34 -3.78 -1.43
CA ASN A 86 -18.78 -3.79 -1.70
C ASN A 86 -19.22 -5.20 -2.11
#